data_AF-Q8XZA8-F1
#
_entry.id   AF-Q8XZA8-F1
#
_cell.length_a   1.000
_cell.length_b   1.000
_cell.length_c   1.000
_cell.angle_alpha   90.00
_cell.angle_beta   90.00
_cell.angle_gamma   90.00
#
_symmetry.space_group_name_H-M   'P 1'
#
loop_
_entity.id
_entity.type
_entity.pdbx_description
1 polymer ?
#
loop_
_entity_poly.entity_id
_entity_poly.type
_entity_poly.pdbx_seq_one_letter_code
_entity_poly.pdbx_strand_id
1 'polypeptide(L)'
;MLELVRRGRTQEAAALCLAVLDEEPDGQQWLGDEVVAAMEQAALGFAGDLATILTGLERGSAWHPAWLGGRTRPIANARLSVGKLRHDIDQFEHLRRRGIDAPLDSIIADYKAALARLSGLGIARAPLTDEDERTVGRAFGRLVHVADAPRVARALSPSWHPGQVQRRYLEHRPNVVVIDDFLTDEALRGLLRFCQDSTIWAGNRYAHGRLSTLFFTGFNAPLVLQIAEEIRDAFPLLIGERHPLRQLWAFKNTEVLPGDSTVHADFAAINVNFWITPEAANLDPDSGGMVVYDLEAPLSWGFRQYNERPDLIRELMALHRPRAIRIPYRQNRAILFNSDLFHGTEAVCFRPDYLSHRINVTMLYGDRRLDEHHAEPESARDAPADLGAAWRSAALAHRRR
;
A
#
# COMPACT_ATOMS: atom_id res chain seq x y z
N MET A 1 16.64 22.73 -2.61
CA MET A 1 16.04 21.43 -2.99
C MET A 1 14.54 21.54 -3.20
N LEU A 2 13.72 21.79 -2.17
CA LEU A 2 12.24 21.80 -2.29
C LEU A 2 11.72 22.71 -3.40
N GLU A 3 12.32 23.89 -3.57
CA GLU A 3 11.95 24.82 -4.65
C GLU A 3 12.22 24.27 -6.06
N LEU A 4 13.26 23.44 -6.23
CA LEU A 4 13.52 22.78 -7.52
C LEU A 4 12.45 21.74 -7.83
N VAL A 5 12.00 20.99 -6.83
CA VAL A 5 10.89 20.04 -6.97
C VAL A 5 9.62 20.77 -7.37
N ARG A 6 9.27 21.90 -6.73
CA ARG A 6 8.11 22.73 -7.10
C ARG A 6 8.15 23.25 -8.54
N ARG A 7 9.36 23.42 -9.10
CA ARG A 7 9.59 23.85 -10.47
C ARG A 7 9.71 22.69 -11.47
N GLY A 8 9.46 21.44 -11.04
CA GLY A 8 9.60 20.25 -11.88
C GLY A 8 11.04 19.89 -12.24
N ARG A 9 12.03 20.44 -11.53
CA ARG A 9 13.47 20.19 -11.76
C ARG A 9 13.93 18.98 -10.94
N THR A 10 13.27 17.85 -11.13
CA THR A 10 13.41 16.64 -10.30
C THR A 10 14.84 16.08 -10.28
N GLN A 11 15.54 16.09 -11.41
CA GLN A 11 16.92 15.59 -11.49
C GLN A 11 17.90 16.43 -10.65
N GLU A 12 17.78 17.75 -10.71
CA GLU A 12 18.62 18.65 -9.92
C GLU A 12 18.26 18.61 -8.44
N ALA A 13 16.97 18.50 -8.13
CA ALA A 13 16.52 18.29 -6.77
C ALA A 13 17.06 16.97 -6.19
N ALA A 14 17.04 15.89 -6.97
CA ALA A 14 17.55 14.58 -6.55
C ALA A 14 19.07 14.60 -6.28
N ALA A 15 19.85 15.31 -7.09
CA ALA A 15 21.28 15.49 -6.85
C ALA A 15 21.56 16.20 -5.51
N LEU A 16 20.78 17.25 -5.19
CA LEU A 16 20.88 17.94 -3.89
C LEU A 16 20.38 17.07 -2.73
N CYS A 17 19.29 16.31 -2.91
CA CYS A 17 18.82 15.37 -1.89
C CYS A 17 19.90 14.34 -1.56
N LEU A 18 20.59 13.82 -2.58
CA LEU A 18 21.65 12.84 -2.37
C LEU A 18 22.80 13.42 -1.54
N ALA A 19 23.20 14.67 -1.77
CA ALA A 19 24.19 15.35 -0.92
C ALA A 19 23.70 15.48 0.53
N VAL A 20 22.46 15.93 0.74
CA VAL A 20 21.86 16.02 2.10
C VAL A 20 21.82 14.65 2.78
N LEU A 21 21.45 13.58 2.07
CA LEU A 21 21.41 12.23 2.64
C LEU A 21 22.80 11.66 2.96
N ASP A 22 23.86 12.11 2.26
CA ASP A 22 25.23 11.65 2.48
C ASP A 22 25.93 12.46 3.61
N GLU A 23 25.56 13.73 3.79
CA GLU A 23 26.19 14.64 4.76
C GLU A 23 25.44 14.74 6.10
N GLU A 24 24.11 14.59 6.09
CA GLU A 24 23.26 14.77 7.28
C GLU A 24 22.70 13.43 7.77
N PRO A 25 22.99 13.02 9.02
CA PRO A 25 22.49 11.77 9.60
C PRO A 25 20.96 11.65 9.58
N ASP A 26 20.25 12.78 9.69
CA ASP A 26 18.79 12.85 9.73
C ASP A 26 18.16 13.23 8.36
N GLY A 27 18.94 13.29 7.29
CA GLY A 27 18.46 13.74 5.98
C GLY A 27 17.31 12.89 5.42
N GLN A 28 17.34 11.57 5.66
CA GLN A 28 16.29 10.64 5.23
C GLN A 28 14.98 10.92 5.97
N GLN A 29 15.10 11.11 7.28
CA GLN A 29 13.98 11.43 8.16
C GLN A 29 13.33 12.75 7.73
N TRP A 30 14.14 13.79 7.52
CA TRP A 30 13.67 15.10 7.06
C TRP A 30 12.92 15.00 5.73
N LEU A 31 13.46 14.30 4.71
CA LEU A 31 12.77 14.18 3.42
C LEU A 31 11.44 13.43 3.57
N GLY A 32 11.40 12.40 4.43
CA GLY A 32 10.15 11.74 4.82
C GLY A 32 9.14 12.69 5.46
N ASP A 33 9.58 13.58 6.36
CA ASP A 33 8.75 14.59 7.01
C ASP A 33 8.18 15.62 6.02
N GLU A 34 8.95 16.04 5.02
CA GLU A 34 8.49 16.95 3.97
C GLU A 34 7.42 16.29 3.08
N VAL A 35 7.58 15.01 2.75
CA VAL A 35 6.54 14.25 2.02
C VAL A 35 5.23 14.22 2.83
N VAL A 36 5.31 13.89 4.12
CA VAL A 36 4.14 13.86 5.01
C VAL A 36 3.49 15.23 5.09
N ALA A 37 4.27 16.29 5.26
CA ALA A 37 3.77 17.66 5.30
C ALA A 37 2.99 18.03 4.04
N ALA A 38 3.52 17.66 2.87
CA ALA A 38 2.87 17.89 1.59
C ALA A 38 1.56 17.10 1.45
N MET A 39 1.51 15.85 1.94
CA MET A 39 0.27 15.06 2.00
C MET A 39 -0.79 15.71 2.90
N GLU A 40 -0.38 16.17 4.09
CA GLU A 40 -1.26 16.84 5.05
C GLU A 40 -1.83 18.16 4.52
N GLN A 41 -1.07 18.88 3.68
CA GLN A 41 -1.50 20.10 3.01
C GLN A 41 -2.24 19.83 1.69
N ALA A 42 -2.56 18.56 1.40
CA ALA A 42 -3.23 18.11 0.19
C ALA A 42 -2.52 18.49 -1.13
N ALA A 43 -1.21 18.74 -1.06
CA ALA A 43 -0.34 19.03 -2.20
C ALA A 43 0.23 17.73 -2.80
N LEU A 44 -0.65 16.82 -3.23
CA LEU A 44 -0.29 15.44 -3.55
C LEU A 44 0.70 15.30 -4.70
N GLY A 45 0.63 16.15 -5.73
CA GLY A 45 1.64 16.20 -6.79
C GLY A 45 3.05 16.45 -6.23
N PHE A 46 3.20 17.47 -5.40
CA PHE A 46 4.48 17.79 -4.75
C PHE A 46 4.94 16.68 -3.80
N ALA A 47 4.02 16.09 -3.02
CA ALA A 47 4.31 14.94 -2.17
C ALA A 47 4.80 13.73 -2.99
N GLY A 48 4.19 13.48 -4.16
CA GLY A 48 4.56 12.41 -5.07
C GLY A 48 5.95 12.60 -5.68
N ASP A 49 6.30 13.82 -6.06
CA ASP A 49 7.64 14.13 -6.58
C ASP A 49 8.73 13.92 -5.51
N LEU A 50 8.49 14.41 -4.29
CA LEU A 50 9.39 14.17 -3.15
C LEU A 50 9.52 12.68 -2.84
N ALA A 51 8.41 11.93 -2.82
CA ALA A 51 8.41 10.50 -2.56
C ALA A 51 9.09 9.71 -3.68
N THR A 52 9.01 10.17 -4.93
CA THR A 52 9.73 9.59 -6.07
C THR A 52 11.23 9.75 -5.90
N ILE A 53 11.70 10.94 -5.50
CA ILE A 53 13.11 11.17 -5.20
C ILE A 53 13.58 10.27 -4.05
N LEU A 54 12.85 10.27 -2.93
CA LEU A 54 13.17 9.44 -1.76
C LEU A 54 13.24 7.95 -2.13
N THR A 55 12.22 7.44 -2.82
CA THR A 55 12.18 6.03 -3.26
C THR A 55 13.34 5.72 -4.21
N GLY A 56 13.66 6.63 -5.13
CA GLY A 56 14.81 6.47 -6.02
C GLY A 56 16.13 6.36 -5.25
N LEU A 57 16.35 7.23 -4.26
CA LEU A 57 17.57 7.22 -3.45
C LEU A 57 17.69 5.95 -2.58
N GLU A 58 16.59 5.45 -2.03
CA GLU A 58 16.58 4.27 -1.15
C GLU A 58 16.58 2.94 -1.93
N ARG A 59 15.90 2.90 -3.08
CA ARG A 59 15.55 1.66 -3.79
C ARG A 59 15.96 1.67 -5.25
N GLY A 60 16.66 2.69 -5.72
CA GLY A 60 17.19 2.71 -7.06
C GLY A 60 18.07 1.49 -7.35
N SER A 61 18.14 1.15 -8.64
CA SER A 61 19.03 0.16 -9.20
C SER A 61 19.97 0.81 -10.22
N ALA A 62 20.82 -0.01 -10.84
CA ALA A 62 21.62 0.42 -11.99
C ALA A 62 20.76 0.84 -13.19
N TRP A 63 19.49 0.42 -13.25
CA TRP A 63 18.61 0.61 -14.40
C TRP A 63 17.57 1.69 -14.19
N HIS A 64 17.15 1.92 -12.95
CA HIS A 64 16.12 2.93 -12.65
C HIS A 64 16.23 3.50 -11.22
N PRO A 65 16.00 4.82 -11.04
CA PRO A 65 15.91 5.82 -12.10
C PRO A 65 17.28 6.19 -12.69
N ALA A 66 17.30 6.54 -13.98
CA ALA A 66 18.53 6.82 -14.72
C ALA A 66 19.40 7.95 -14.11
N TRP A 67 18.78 8.92 -13.43
CA TRP A 67 19.47 10.06 -12.82
C TRP A 67 20.39 9.68 -11.65
N LEU A 68 20.29 8.46 -11.12
CA LEU A 68 21.26 7.96 -10.13
C LEU A 68 22.63 7.65 -10.73
N GLY A 69 22.73 7.51 -12.06
CA GLY A 69 23.98 7.09 -12.71
C GLY A 69 24.50 5.75 -12.18
N GLY A 70 23.59 4.87 -11.77
CA GLY A 70 23.90 3.57 -11.18
C GLY A 70 24.34 3.59 -9.71
N ARG A 71 24.32 4.74 -9.04
CA ARG A 71 24.57 4.81 -7.59
C ARG A 71 23.44 4.12 -6.83
N THR A 72 23.76 3.13 -6.01
CA THR A 72 22.81 2.41 -5.17
C THR A 72 23.24 2.42 -3.71
N ARG A 73 22.29 2.53 -2.78
CA ARG A 73 22.51 2.36 -1.34
C ARG A 73 22.12 0.95 -0.88
N PRO A 74 22.76 0.39 0.17
CA PRO A 74 22.31 -0.85 0.80
C PRO A 74 20.87 -0.72 1.32
N ILE A 75 20.07 -1.77 1.17
CA ILE A 75 18.71 -1.80 1.73
C ILE A 75 18.80 -2.32 3.15
N ALA A 76 18.58 -1.44 4.13
CA ALA A 76 18.64 -1.80 5.53
C ALA A 76 17.67 -2.95 5.86
N ASN A 77 18.15 -3.95 6.61
CA ASN A 77 17.38 -5.11 7.06
C ASN A 77 16.68 -5.88 5.93
N ALA A 78 17.27 -5.91 4.72
CA ALA A 78 16.76 -6.73 3.63
C ALA A 78 16.75 -8.21 4.04
N ARG A 79 15.64 -8.88 3.75
CA ARG A 79 15.47 -10.31 4.02
C ARG A 79 14.85 -11.00 2.82
N LEU A 80 15.56 -11.99 2.29
CA LEU A 80 15.02 -12.90 1.29
C LEU A 80 13.88 -13.70 1.88
N SER A 81 12.82 -13.91 1.11
CA SER A 81 11.77 -14.87 1.42
C SER A 81 11.44 -15.69 0.18
N VAL A 82 11.03 -16.94 0.38
CA VAL A 82 10.63 -17.85 -0.71
C VAL A 82 9.53 -17.22 -1.57
N GLY A 83 8.47 -16.69 -0.93
CA GLY A 83 7.36 -16.04 -1.62
C GLY A 83 7.79 -14.81 -2.44
N LYS A 84 8.73 -14.00 -1.94
CA LYS A 84 9.25 -12.84 -2.68
C LYS A 84 10.09 -13.26 -3.88
N LEU A 85 10.97 -14.23 -3.72
CA LEU A 85 11.81 -14.72 -4.82
C LEU A 85 10.97 -15.31 -5.94
N ARG A 86 9.94 -16.12 -5.61
CA ARG A 86 8.98 -16.66 -6.59
C ARG A 86 8.27 -15.54 -7.35
N HIS A 87 7.66 -14.61 -6.63
CA HIS A 87 7.00 -13.46 -7.24
C HIS A 87 7.92 -12.68 -8.18
N ASP A 88 9.15 -12.39 -7.74
CA ASP A 88 10.07 -11.58 -8.52
C ASP A 88 10.55 -12.31 -9.78
N ILE A 89 10.78 -13.64 -9.70
CA ILE A 89 11.05 -14.46 -10.89
C ILE A 89 9.92 -14.32 -11.90
N ASP A 90 8.67 -14.51 -11.46
CA ASP A 90 7.49 -14.40 -12.32
C ASP A 90 7.33 -12.99 -12.90
N GLN A 91 7.60 -11.96 -12.10
CA GLN A 91 7.62 -10.56 -12.53
C GLN A 91 8.69 -10.32 -13.60
N PHE A 92 9.93 -10.75 -13.38
CA PHE A 92 11.00 -10.56 -14.36
C PHE A 92 10.77 -11.34 -15.65
N GLU A 93 10.18 -12.54 -15.56
CA GLU A 93 9.76 -13.29 -16.75
C GLU A 93 8.65 -12.55 -17.52
N HIS A 94 7.72 -11.90 -16.83
CA HIS A 94 6.73 -11.02 -17.43
C HIS A 94 7.37 -9.81 -18.10
N LEU A 95 8.27 -9.09 -17.43
CA LEU A 95 8.99 -7.95 -17.99
C LEU A 95 9.86 -8.34 -19.19
N ARG A 96 10.44 -9.54 -19.18
CA ARG A 96 11.20 -10.08 -20.31
C ARG A 96 10.31 -10.30 -21.52
N ARG A 97 9.11 -10.87 -21.34
CA ARG A 97 8.10 -10.99 -22.42
C ARG A 97 7.62 -9.64 -22.95
N ARG A 98 7.64 -8.61 -22.10
CA ARG A 98 7.32 -7.22 -22.47
C ARG A 98 8.47 -6.49 -23.18
N GLY A 99 9.67 -7.08 -23.25
CA GLY A 99 10.83 -6.48 -23.89
C GLY A 99 11.44 -5.31 -23.10
N ILE A 100 11.31 -5.32 -21.77
CA ILE A 100 11.93 -4.30 -20.92
C ILE A 100 13.46 -4.43 -20.98
N ASP A 101 14.13 -3.31 -21.23
CA ASP A 101 15.59 -3.23 -21.32
C ASP A 101 16.25 -3.28 -19.94
N ALA A 102 16.54 -4.50 -19.50
CA ALA A 102 17.31 -4.82 -18.30
C ALA A 102 17.92 -6.22 -18.49
N PRO A 103 18.98 -6.60 -17.75
CA PRO A 103 19.59 -7.93 -17.84
C PRO A 103 18.73 -8.99 -17.13
N LEU A 104 17.48 -9.14 -17.56
CA LEU A 104 16.46 -9.94 -16.88
C LEU A 104 16.83 -11.42 -16.84
N ASP A 105 17.47 -11.96 -17.88
CA ASP A 105 17.88 -13.37 -17.88
C ASP A 105 18.89 -13.69 -16.78
N SER A 106 19.87 -12.81 -16.56
CA SER A 106 20.86 -13.01 -15.48
C SER A 106 20.22 -12.80 -14.10
N ILE A 107 19.34 -11.81 -13.96
CA ILE A 107 18.60 -11.56 -12.71
C ILE A 107 17.74 -12.80 -12.37
N ILE A 108 16.99 -13.33 -13.33
CA ILE A 108 16.15 -14.52 -13.14
C ILE A 108 16.98 -15.73 -12.73
N ALA A 109 18.15 -15.94 -13.36
CA ALA A 109 19.04 -17.06 -13.02
C ALA A 109 19.52 -16.98 -11.56
N ASP A 110 19.96 -15.81 -11.10
CA ASP A 110 20.41 -15.60 -9.73
C ASP A 110 19.27 -15.78 -8.71
N TYR A 111 18.08 -15.31 -9.04
CA TYR A 111 16.91 -15.48 -8.18
C TYR A 111 16.48 -16.95 -8.08
N LYS A 112 16.55 -17.71 -9.18
CA LYS A 112 16.29 -19.16 -9.18
C LYS A 112 17.32 -19.90 -8.33
N ALA A 113 18.60 -19.54 -8.40
CA ALA A 113 19.64 -20.11 -7.55
C ALA A 113 19.40 -19.81 -6.07
N ALA A 114 19.10 -18.56 -5.72
CA ALA A 114 18.77 -18.16 -4.35
C ALA A 114 17.51 -18.88 -3.82
N LEU A 115 16.48 -19.02 -4.66
CA LEU A 115 15.25 -19.74 -4.31
C LEU A 115 15.51 -21.23 -4.06
N ALA A 116 16.29 -21.88 -4.92
CA ALA A 116 16.65 -23.29 -4.76
C ALA A 116 17.43 -23.52 -3.45
N ARG A 117 18.39 -22.64 -3.15
CA ARG A 117 19.16 -22.66 -1.90
C ARG A 117 18.26 -22.49 -0.67
N LEU A 118 17.40 -21.47 -0.64
CA LEU A 118 16.53 -21.19 0.50
C LEU A 118 15.52 -22.34 0.74
N SER A 119 14.95 -22.86 -0.35
CA SER A 119 13.98 -23.96 -0.30
C SER A 119 14.63 -25.27 0.15
N GLY A 120 15.85 -25.58 -0.32
CA GLY A 120 16.59 -26.77 0.08
C GLY A 120 16.97 -26.78 1.56
N LEU A 121 17.12 -25.60 2.17
CA LEU A 121 17.35 -25.46 3.62
C LEU A 121 16.07 -25.50 4.46
N GLY A 122 14.89 -25.51 3.83
CA GLY A 122 13.60 -25.39 4.54
C GLY A 122 13.41 -24.04 5.22
N ILE A 123 14.15 -23.01 4.83
CA ILE A 123 14.11 -21.68 5.44
C ILE A 123 13.12 -20.80 4.68
N ALA A 124 12.05 -20.37 5.35
CA ALA A 124 11.07 -19.47 4.74
C ALA A 124 11.62 -18.05 4.50
N ARG A 125 12.52 -17.57 5.38
CA ARG A 125 13.06 -16.21 5.33
C ARG A 125 14.45 -16.10 5.97
N ALA A 126 15.39 -15.44 5.30
CA ALA A 126 16.76 -15.24 5.80
C ALA A 126 17.26 -13.80 5.52
N PRO A 127 18.22 -13.27 6.29
CA PRO A 127 19.02 -12.11 5.87
C PRO A 127 19.75 -12.42 4.55
N LEU A 128 20.13 -11.38 3.81
CA LEU A 128 21.03 -11.54 2.66
C LEU A 128 22.43 -11.91 3.17
N THR A 129 23.09 -12.85 2.50
CA THR A 129 24.52 -13.13 2.65
C THR A 129 25.35 -12.21 1.76
N ASP A 130 26.68 -12.17 1.93
CA ASP A 130 27.59 -11.45 1.03
C ASP A 130 27.54 -11.96 -0.42
N GLU A 131 27.16 -13.22 -0.61
CA GLU A 131 26.89 -13.78 -1.93
C GLU A 131 25.56 -13.29 -2.50
N ASP A 132 24.52 -13.22 -1.67
CA ASP A 132 23.22 -12.67 -2.06
C ASP A 132 23.34 -11.20 -2.45
N GLU A 133 24.11 -10.40 -1.71
CA GLU A 133 24.36 -8.99 -2.04
C GLU A 133 25.03 -8.82 -3.41
N ARG A 134 25.99 -9.68 -3.76
CA ARG A 134 26.67 -9.65 -5.07
C ARG A 134 25.78 -10.16 -6.22
N THR A 135 24.85 -11.07 -5.93
CA THR A 135 24.00 -11.70 -6.94
C THR A 135 22.63 -11.03 -6.98
N VAL A 136 21.70 -11.42 -6.11
CA VAL A 136 20.32 -10.92 -6.09
C VAL A 136 20.21 -9.45 -5.63
N GLY A 137 21.16 -8.96 -4.84
CA GLY A 137 21.16 -7.62 -4.22
C GLY A 137 21.10 -6.46 -5.22
N ARG A 138 21.53 -6.68 -6.47
CA ARG A 138 21.40 -5.67 -7.55
C ARG A 138 19.97 -5.38 -7.99
N ALA A 139 19.02 -6.26 -7.67
CA ALA A 139 17.61 -6.13 -8.03
C ALA A 139 16.64 -6.29 -6.84
N PHE A 140 17.06 -6.97 -5.77
CA PHE A 140 16.15 -7.35 -4.68
C PHE A 140 15.64 -6.15 -3.90
N GLY A 141 14.33 -5.93 -3.94
CA GLY A 141 13.69 -4.76 -3.32
C GLY A 141 14.06 -3.42 -3.97
N ARG A 142 14.60 -3.46 -5.20
CA ARG A 142 15.01 -2.30 -5.99
C ARG A 142 14.09 -2.04 -7.18
N LEU A 143 14.13 -0.81 -7.67
CA LEU A 143 13.45 -0.36 -8.88
C LEU A 143 14.27 -0.79 -10.10
N VAL A 144 13.96 -1.93 -10.71
CA VAL A 144 14.48 -2.34 -12.02
C VAL A 144 13.66 -1.69 -13.14
N HIS A 145 12.34 -1.67 -12.99
CA HIS A 145 11.43 -1.02 -13.92
C HIS A 145 10.27 -0.37 -13.15
N VAL A 146 9.86 0.81 -13.59
CA VAL A 146 8.64 1.48 -13.12
C VAL A 146 7.88 1.87 -14.37
N ALA A 147 6.65 1.38 -14.50
CA ALA A 147 5.82 1.66 -15.66
C ALA A 147 5.15 3.03 -15.54
N ASP A 148 4.90 3.67 -16.67
CA ASP A 148 4.18 4.93 -16.68
C ASP A 148 2.70 4.74 -16.34
N ALA A 149 2.23 5.58 -15.41
CA ALA A 149 0.82 5.75 -15.06
C ALA A 149 0.49 7.25 -15.00
N PRO A 150 0.42 7.93 -16.17
CA PRO A 150 0.11 9.35 -16.22
C PRO A 150 -1.32 9.60 -15.78
N ARG A 151 -1.61 10.86 -15.45
CA ARG A 151 -2.99 11.31 -15.24
C ARG A 151 -3.81 11.06 -16.49
N VAL A 152 -5.08 10.72 -16.29
CA VAL A 152 -6.08 10.55 -17.34
C VAL A 152 -7.06 11.73 -17.30
N ALA A 153 -7.95 11.84 -18.28
CA ALA A 153 -8.95 12.92 -18.29
C ALA A 153 -9.86 12.87 -17.04
N ARG A 154 -10.22 11.66 -16.59
CA ARG A 154 -11.00 11.41 -15.37
C ARG A 154 -10.72 10.01 -14.84
N ALA A 155 -10.37 9.90 -13.57
CA ALA A 155 -10.06 8.62 -12.96
C ALA A 155 -11.31 7.91 -12.41
N LEU A 156 -12.22 8.64 -11.77
CA LEU A 156 -13.46 8.10 -11.22
C LEU A 156 -14.56 7.95 -12.28
N SER A 157 -15.26 6.82 -12.25
CA SER A 157 -16.30 6.49 -13.23
C SER A 157 -17.52 7.41 -13.10
N PRO A 158 -18.15 7.81 -14.22
CA PRO A 158 -19.45 8.49 -14.20
C PRO A 158 -20.64 7.55 -13.90
N SER A 159 -20.43 6.23 -13.77
CA SER A 159 -21.51 5.24 -13.59
C SER A 159 -22.18 5.28 -12.21
N TRP A 160 -21.60 5.98 -11.24
CA TRP A 160 -22.12 6.14 -9.89
C TRP A 160 -22.20 7.61 -9.50
N HIS A 161 -23.02 7.91 -8.48
CA HIS A 161 -23.30 9.29 -8.06
C HIS A 161 -22.69 9.59 -6.69
N PRO A 162 -21.66 10.46 -6.60
CA PRO A 162 -20.96 10.74 -5.34
C PRO A 162 -21.88 11.21 -4.21
N GLY A 163 -22.82 12.12 -4.50
CA GLY A 163 -23.78 12.62 -3.51
C GLY A 163 -24.70 11.52 -2.96
N GLN A 164 -25.04 10.50 -3.75
CA GLN A 164 -25.85 9.37 -3.27
C GLN A 164 -25.03 8.44 -2.36
N VAL A 165 -23.80 8.13 -2.76
CA VAL A 165 -22.85 7.35 -1.95
C VAL A 165 -22.59 8.04 -0.62
N GLN A 166 -22.31 9.34 -0.64
CA GLN A 166 -22.07 10.14 0.56
C GLN A 166 -23.27 10.14 1.51
N ARG A 167 -24.49 10.34 1.00
CA ARG A 167 -25.70 10.24 1.85
C ARG A 167 -25.87 8.86 2.46
N ARG A 168 -25.71 7.79 1.66
CA ARG A 168 -25.78 6.41 2.17
C ARG A 168 -24.78 6.18 3.29
N TYR A 169 -23.54 6.66 3.13
CA TYR A 169 -22.53 6.56 4.17
C TYR A 169 -23.01 7.22 5.47
N LEU A 170 -23.53 8.45 5.39
CA LEU A 170 -23.96 9.21 6.58
C LEU A 170 -25.21 8.61 7.26
N GLU A 171 -26.17 8.12 6.45
CA GLU A 171 -27.49 7.67 6.90
C GLU A 171 -27.51 6.23 7.44
N HIS A 172 -26.51 5.39 7.13
CA HIS A 172 -26.47 3.99 7.55
C HIS A 172 -25.45 3.74 8.66
N ARG A 173 -25.73 2.73 9.49
CA ARG A 173 -24.79 2.17 10.46
C ARG A 173 -24.71 0.64 10.31
N PRO A 174 -23.49 0.06 10.33
CA PRO A 174 -22.20 0.73 10.36
C PRO A 174 -21.96 1.46 9.03
N ASN A 175 -21.10 2.48 9.04
CA ASN A 175 -20.80 3.28 7.84
C ASN A 175 -19.98 2.45 6.84
N VAL A 176 -20.66 1.71 5.97
CA VAL A 176 -20.07 0.87 4.93
C VAL A 176 -20.86 1.03 3.65
N VAL A 177 -20.20 1.44 2.57
CA VAL A 177 -20.82 1.60 1.25
C VAL A 177 -19.97 0.91 0.18
N VAL A 178 -20.61 0.07 -0.63
CA VAL A 178 -20.01 -0.60 -1.79
C VAL A 178 -20.31 0.19 -3.06
N ILE A 179 -19.30 0.38 -3.90
CA ILE A 179 -19.38 1.09 -5.17
C ILE A 179 -18.81 0.19 -6.26
N ASP A 180 -19.66 -0.25 -7.19
CA ASP A 180 -19.23 -1.00 -8.37
C ASP A 180 -18.84 -0.05 -9.51
N ASP A 181 -17.99 -0.56 -10.40
CA ASP A 181 -17.45 0.18 -11.54
C ASP A 181 -16.82 1.53 -11.10
N PHE A 182 -15.99 1.46 -10.06
CA PHE A 182 -15.47 2.62 -9.34
C PHE A 182 -14.62 3.55 -10.19
N LEU A 183 -13.61 3.01 -10.89
CA LEU A 183 -12.72 3.73 -11.78
C LEU A 183 -13.23 3.69 -13.22
N THR A 184 -12.85 4.68 -14.03
CA THR A 184 -12.97 4.58 -15.47
C THR A 184 -12.12 3.42 -16.00
N ASP A 185 -12.55 2.85 -17.12
CA ASP A 185 -11.83 1.83 -17.87
C ASP A 185 -10.36 2.18 -18.14
N GLU A 186 -10.10 3.44 -18.49
CA GLU A 186 -8.75 3.95 -18.75
C GLU A 186 -7.89 3.94 -17.48
N ALA A 187 -8.44 4.46 -16.37
CA ALA A 187 -7.75 4.49 -15.09
C ALA A 187 -7.50 3.08 -14.53
N LEU A 188 -8.49 2.18 -14.60
CA LEU A 188 -8.34 0.80 -14.17
C LEU A 188 -7.23 0.08 -14.94
N ARG A 189 -7.22 0.18 -16.28
CA ARG A 189 -6.17 -0.42 -17.12
C ARG A 189 -4.81 0.19 -16.85
N GLY A 190 -4.73 1.51 -16.69
CA GLY A 190 -3.50 2.22 -16.36
C GLY A 190 -2.91 1.78 -15.03
N LEU A 191 -3.74 1.72 -13.99
CA LEU A 191 -3.35 1.32 -12.64
C LEU A 191 -2.97 -0.18 -12.56
N LEU A 192 -3.74 -1.04 -13.24
CA LEU A 192 -3.43 -2.47 -13.28
C LEU A 192 -2.08 -2.73 -13.96
N ARG A 193 -1.85 -2.11 -15.13
CA ARG A 193 -0.55 -2.19 -15.83
C ARG A 193 0.58 -1.67 -14.95
N PHE A 194 0.40 -0.53 -14.29
CA PHE A 194 1.38 0.02 -13.36
C PHE A 194 1.78 -0.98 -12.28
N CYS A 195 0.79 -1.61 -11.64
CA CYS A 195 1.01 -2.60 -10.58
C CYS A 195 1.63 -3.92 -11.06
N GLN A 196 1.38 -4.32 -12.32
CA GLN A 196 1.94 -5.53 -12.93
C GLN A 196 3.36 -5.30 -13.45
N ASP A 197 3.62 -4.16 -14.05
CA ASP A 197 4.90 -3.92 -14.72
C ASP A 197 5.94 -3.31 -13.77
N SER A 198 5.53 -2.61 -12.71
CA SER A 198 6.49 -1.93 -11.83
C SER A 198 7.08 -2.84 -10.75
N THR A 199 8.40 -2.81 -10.57
CA THR A 199 9.13 -3.53 -9.51
C THR A 199 9.13 -2.75 -8.19
N ILE A 200 7.95 -2.28 -7.78
CA ILE A 200 7.72 -1.44 -6.57
C ILE A 200 7.29 -2.26 -5.35
N TRP A 201 7.10 -3.57 -5.51
CA TRP A 201 6.65 -4.49 -4.46
C TRP A 201 7.78 -4.81 -3.48
N ALA A 202 8.11 -3.89 -2.58
CA ALA A 202 9.25 -4.03 -1.67
C ALA A 202 8.89 -4.70 -0.33
N GLY A 203 7.66 -4.54 0.16
CA GLY A 203 7.23 -5.09 1.44
C GLY A 203 7.00 -6.60 1.33
N ASN A 204 7.78 -7.41 2.04
CA ASN A 204 7.71 -8.88 1.97
C ASN A 204 7.65 -9.59 3.33
N ARG A 205 7.28 -8.85 4.38
CA ARG A 205 7.31 -9.31 5.77
C ARG A 205 6.02 -9.99 6.23
N TYR A 206 4.99 -9.95 5.40
CA TYR A 206 3.66 -10.43 5.75
C TYR A 206 3.58 -11.94 5.57
N ALA A 207 2.72 -12.57 6.38
CA ALA A 207 2.46 -14.00 6.27
C ALA A 207 1.86 -14.34 4.88
N HIS A 208 1.96 -15.62 4.51
CA HIS A 208 1.34 -16.17 3.29
C HIS A 208 1.81 -15.49 1.99
N GLY A 209 3.10 -15.17 1.90
CA GLY A 209 3.70 -14.63 0.68
C GLY A 209 3.23 -13.22 0.27
N ARG A 210 2.39 -12.57 1.09
CA ARG A 210 1.82 -11.25 0.79
C ARG A 210 2.89 -10.20 0.60
N LEU A 211 2.73 -9.43 -0.47
CA LEU A 211 3.59 -8.31 -0.80
C LEU A 211 2.86 -6.98 -0.64
N SER A 212 3.59 -5.93 -0.35
CA SER A 212 3.06 -4.56 -0.35
C SER A 212 3.97 -3.57 -1.05
N THR A 213 3.34 -2.49 -1.49
CA THR A 213 4.01 -1.25 -1.86
C THR A 213 3.25 -0.09 -1.23
N LEU A 214 3.98 0.86 -0.67
CA LEU A 214 3.48 2.05 -0.01
C LEU A 214 3.81 3.28 -0.86
N PHE A 215 3.18 4.40 -0.53
CA PHE A 215 3.50 5.71 -1.09
C PHE A 215 5.00 6.03 -1.11
N PHE A 216 5.70 5.71 -0.01
CA PHE A 216 7.14 5.95 0.19
C PHE A 216 8.04 4.88 -0.44
N THR A 217 7.47 3.86 -1.08
CA THR A 217 8.23 2.77 -1.71
C THR A 217 7.86 2.58 -3.19
N GLY A 218 7.36 3.64 -3.82
CA GLY A 218 7.12 3.68 -5.27
C GLY A 218 5.65 3.61 -5.70
N PHE A 219 4.69 3.54 -4.78
CA PHE A 219 3.26 3.58 -5.12
C PHE A 219 2.72 5.03 -5.12
N ASN A 220 3.31 5.87 -5.96
CA ASN A 220 3.11 7.33 -5.97
C ASN A 220 3.02 7.92 -7.39
N ALA A 221 2.67 7.10 -8.39
CA ALA A 221 2.55 7.55 -9.78
C ALA A 221 1.42 8.59 -9.97
N PRO A 222 1.48 9.47 -10.99
CA PRO A 222 0.50 10.55 -11.19
C PRO A 222 -0.97 10.11 -11.20
N LEU A 223 -1.29 8.96 -11.81
CA LEU A 223 -2.65 8.39 -11.80
C LEU A 223 -3.12 8.02 -10.39
N VAL A 224 -2.24 7.48 -9.55
CA VAL A 224 -2.55 7.10 -8.17
C VAL A 224 -2.91 8.33 -7.35
N LEU A 225 -2.17 9.43 -7.55
CA LEU A 225 -2.43 10.72 -6.90
C LEU A 225 -3.75 11.34 -7.38
N GLN A 226 -4.01 11.29 -8.69
CA GLN A 226 -5.27 11.76 -9.26
C GLN A 226 -6.47 11.01 -8.68
N ILE A 227 -6.40 9.68 -8.54
CA ILE A 227 -7.49 8.91 -7.90
C ILE A 227 -7.72 9.42 -6.48
N ALA A 228 -6.66 9.65 -5.70
CA ALA A 228 -6.79 10.13 -4.33
C ALA A 228 -7.40 11.54 -4.23
N GLU A 229 -7.06 12.44 -5.15
CA GLU A 229 -7.62 13.80 -5.26
C GLU A 229 -9.09 13.76 -5.70
N GLU A 230 -9.41 12.99 -6.74
CA GLU A 230 -10.79 12.89 -7.23
C GLU A 230 -11.71 12.25 -6.18
N ILE A 231 -11.22 11.32 -5.35
CA ILE A 231 -11.96 10.77 -4.19
C ILE A 231 -12.28 11.87 -3.18
N ARG A 232 -11.28 12.69 -2.82
CA ARG A 232 -11.47 13.82 -1.90
C ARG A 232 -12.56 14.76 -2.41
N ASP A 233 -12.49 15.10 -3.69
CA ASP A 233 -13.39 16.04 -4.34
C ASP A 233 -14.81 15.43 -4.54
N ALA A 234 -14.91 14.11 -4.72
CA ALA A 234 -16.18 13.39 -4.81
C ALA A 234 -16.94 13.33 -3.47
N PHE A 235 -16.23 13.37 -2.34
CA PHE A 235 -16.80 13.26 -0.99
C PHE A 235 -16.48 14.48 -0.11
N PRO A 236 -16.95 15.69 -0.46
CA PRO A 236 -16.55 16.91 0.24
C PRO A 236 -17.04 16.99 1.70
N LEU A 237 -18.11 16.27 2.08
CA LEU A 237 -18.61 16.25 3.45
C LEU A 237 -17.95 15.15 4.31
N LEU A 238 -17.43 14.08 3.68
CA LEU A 238 -16.76 12.98 4.39
C LEU A 238 -15.25 13.13 4.42
N ILE A 239 -14.67 13.68 3.36
CA ILE A 239 -13.23 13.79 3.17
C ILE A 239 -12.87 15.27 3.04
N GLY A 240 -13.21 15.87 1.89
CA GLY A 240 -13.00 17.31 1.63
C GLY A 240 -11.65 17.84 2.10
N GLU A 241 -11.65 19.06 2.64
CA GLU A 241 -10.46 19.67 3.26
C GLU A 241 -10.17 19.13 4.66
N ARG A 242 -11.16 18.50 5.30
CA ARG A 242 -11.10 18.05 6.71
C ARG A 242 -10.18 16.85 6.90
N HIS A 243 -10.25 15.87 5.99
CA HIS A 243 -9.53 14.61 6.12
C HIS A 243 -8.49 14.48 5.01
N PRO A 244 -7.27 15.01 5.19
CA PRO A 244 -6.21 14.84 4.20
C PRO A 244 -5.85 13.36 4.04
N LEU A 245 -5.32 13.00 2.87
CA LEU A 245 -4.77 11.68 2.65
C LEU A 245 -3.60 11.45 3.62
N ARG A 246 -3.72 10.45 4.49
CA ARG A 246 -2.70 10.10 5.48
C ARG A 246 -1.81 8.95 5.02
N GLN A 247 -2.39 7.98 4.32
CA GLN A 247 -1.63 6.86 3.79
C GLN A 247 -2.29 6.26 2.55
N LEU A 248 -1.46 5.67 1.72
CA LEU A 248 -1.86 5.02 0.48
C LEU A 248 -0.94 3.84 0.21
N TRP A 249 -1.52 2.69 -0.11
CA TRP A 249 -0.78 1.47 -0.38
C TRP A 249 -1.52 0.52 -1.32
N ALA A 250 -0.76 -0.44 -1.85
CA ALA A 250 -1.32 -1.61 -2.50
C ALA A 250 -0.73 -2.88 -1.87
N PHE A 251 -1.57 -3.92 -1.78
CA PHE A 251 -1.15 -5.26 -1.42
C PHE A 251 -1.39 -6.22 -2.57
N LYS A 252 -0.49 -7.19 -2.72
CA LYS A 252 -0.56 -8.27 -3.69
C LYS A 252 -0.52 -9.61 -2.96
N ASN A 253 -1.54 -10.44 -3.15
CA ASN A 253 -1.59 -11.81 -2.66
C ASN A 253 -1.09 -12.76 -3.75
N THR A 254 0.03 -13.42 -3.48
CA THR A 254 0.70 -14.34 -4.43
C THR A 254 0.44 -15.81 -4.11
N GLU A 255 0.05 -16.12 -2.88
CA GLU A 255 -0.27 -17.45 -2.37
C GLU A 255 -1.67 -17.46 -1.72
N VAL A 256 -2.13 -18.64 -1.31
CA VAL A 256 -3.39 -18.80 -0.57
C VAL A 256 -3.32 -18.04 0.75
N LEU A 257 -4.28 -17.14 0.97
CA LEU A 257 -4.45 -16.43 2.23
C LEU A 257 -5.68 -16.99 2.97
N PRO A 258 -5.56 -17.42 4.24
CA PRO A 258 -6.71 -17.75 5.08
C PRO A 258 -7.51 -16.49 5.48
N GLY A 259 -8.85 -16.58 5.45
CA GLY A 259 -9.74 -15.41 5.57
C GLY A 259 -9.87 -14.77 6.96
N ASP A 260 -9.33 -15.39 8.01
CA ASP A 260 -9.32 -14.90 9.38
C ASP A 260 -7.95 -14.36 9.83
N SER A 261 -6.94 -14.46 8.97
CA SER A 261 -5.55 -14.16 9.32
C SER A 261 -5.20 -12.67 9.33
N THR A 262 -6.17 -11.79 9.01
CA THR A 262 -5.91 -10.37 8.72
C THR A 262 -6.89 -9.40 9.38
N VAL A 263 -7.61 -9.80 10.42
CA VAL A 263 -8.57 -8.89 11.06
C VAL A 263 -7.84 -7.77 11.82
N HIS A 264 -8.12 -6.52 11.47
CA HIS A 264 -7.56 -5.31 12.08
C HIS A 264 -8.50 -4.12 11.91
N ALA A 265 -8.21 -3.01 12.58
CA ALA A 265 -8.73 -1.69 12.22
C ALA A 265 -7.57 -0.79 11.77
N ASP A 266 -7.92 0.34 11.17
CA ASP A 266 -6.95 1.34 10.69
C ASP A 266 -7.03 2.63 11.53
N PHE A 267 -6.01 3.48 11.42
CA PHE A 267 -5.90 4.70 12.21
C PHE A 267 -6.66 5.90 11.62
N ALA A 268 -7.19 5.76 10.41
CA ALA A 268 -7.78 6.86 9.66
C ALA A 268 -9.23 7.12 10.06
N ALA A 269 -9.84 8.21 9.58
CA ALA A 269 -11.28 8.37 9.71
C ALA A 269 -11.99 7.50 8.65
N ILE A 270 -11.57 7.68 7.39
CA ILE A 270 -12.20 7.07 6.23
C ILE A 270 -11.23 6.15 5.49
N ASN A 271 -11.69 4.93 5.21
CA ASN A 271 -10.98 3.94 4.41
C ASN A 271 -11.67 3.77 3.06
N VAL A 272 -10.90 3.89 1.98
CA VAL A 272 -11.32 3.53 0.63
C VAL A 272 -10.46 2.36 0.16
N ASN A 273 -11.06 1.18 0.05
CA ASN A 273 -10.40 -0.02 -0.43
C ASN A 273 -11.02 -0.46 -1.76
N PHE A 274 -10.21 -0.82 -2.77
CA PHE A 274 -10.73 -1.31 -4.04
C PHE A 274 -9.84 -2.34 -4.71
N TRP A 275 -10.44 -3.16 -5.57
CA TRP A 275 -9.77 -4.26 -6.25
C TRP A 275 -9.57 -3.98 -7.74
N ILE A 276 -8.40 -4.36 -8.27
CA ILE A 276 -8.05 -4.05 -9.66
C ILE A 276 -7.76 -5.28 -10.53
N THR A 277 -7.53 -6.45 -9.93
CA THR A 277 -7.32 -7.71 -10.68
C THR A 277 -8.65 -8.19 -11.27
N PRO A 278 -8.67 -8.73 -12.51
CA PRO A 278 -9.89 -9.29 -13.09
C PRO A 278 -10.53 -10.38 -12.22
N GLU A 279 -11.85 -10.33 -12.06
CA GLU A 279 -12.59 -11.33 -11.27
C GLU A 279 -12.49 -12.74 -11.84
N ALA A 280 -12.29 -12.87 -13.16
CA ALA A 280 -11.98 -14.14 -13.80
C ALA A 280 -10.71 -14.82 -13.25
N ALA A 281 -9.83 -14.10 -12.56
CA ALA A 281 -8.66 -14.67 -11.89
C ALA A 281 -8.99 -15.37 -10.56
N ASN A 282 -10.14 -15.05 -9.96
CA ASN A 282 -10.62 -15.68 -8.75
C ASN A 282 -11.14 -17.09 -9.07
N LEU A 283 -10.61 -18.09 -8.38
CA LEU A 283 -10.99 -19.50 -8.52
C LEU A 283 -12.13 -19.90 -7.59
N ASP A 284 -12.47 -19.02 -6.63
CA ASP A 284 -13.58 -19.20 -5.70
C ASP A 284 -14.46 -17.92 -5.70
N PRO A 285 -15.56 -17.90 -6.48
CA PRO A 285 -16.46 -16.75 -6.59
C PRO A 285 -17.05 -16.27 -5.26
N ASP A 286 -17.12 -17.15 -4.25
CA ASP A 286 -17.69 -16.84 -2.94
C ASP A 286 -16.63 -16.28 -1.96
N SER A 287 -15.39 -16.11 -2.41
CA SER A 287 -14.26 -15.65 -1.60
C SER A 287 -13.44 -14.53 -2.27
N GLY A 288 -12.31 -14.17 -1.66
CA GLY A 288 -11.38 -13.15 -2.19
C GLY A 288 -11.80 -11.72 -1.88
N GLY A 289 -12.99 -11.52 -1.31
CA GLY A 289 -13.52 -10.23 -0.93
C GLY A 289 -12.90 -9.68 0.36
N MET A 290 -13.74 -9.01 1.14
CA MET A 290 -13.41 -8.61 2.51
C MET A 290 -14.62 -8.77 3.42
N VAL A 291 -14.34 -8.95 4.71
CA VAL A 291 -15.34 -8.91 5.77
C VAL A 291 -15.13 -7.65 6.60
N VAL A 292 -16.21 -6.93 6.88
CA VAL A 292 -16.26 -5.82 7.83
C VAL A 292 -17.16 -6.23 8.97
N TYR A 293 -16.69 -6.09 10.20
CA TYR A 293 -17.46 -6.40 11.39
C TYR A 293 -18.11 -5.12 11.91
N ASP A 294 -19.36 -5.23 12.32
CA ASP A 294 -20.14 -4.18 12.98
C ASP A 294 -19.64 -3.99 14.43
N LEU A 295 -18.37 -3.62 14.56
CA LEU A 295 -17.63 -3.42 15.79
C LEU A 295 -16.45 -2.50 15.53
N GLU A 296 -16.48 -1.33 16.16
CA GLU A 296 -15.39 -0.37 16.12
C GLU A 296 -14.29 -0.75 17.13
N ALA A 297 -13.03 -0.55 16.74
CA ALA A 297 -11.91 -0.63 17.66
C ALA A 297 -12.07 0.44 18.76
N PRO A 298 -11.86 0.12 20.05
CA PRO A 298 -12.00 1.10 21.12
C PRO A 298 -11.07 2.31 20.93
N LEU A 299 -11.54 3.53 21.23
CA LEU A 299 -10.72 4.76 21.13
C LEU A 299 -9.53 4.76 22.10
N SER A 300 -9.65 4.03 23.21
CA SER A 300 -8.57 3.81 24.17
C SER A 300 -7.44 2.93 23.60
N TRP A 301 -7.69 2.17 22.53
CA TRP A 301 -6.68 1.32 21.92
C TRP A 301 -5.70 2.14 21.06
N GLY A 302 -4.40 1.92 21.30
CA GLY A 302 -3.33 2.36 20.40
C GLY A 302 -3.23 1.49 19.15
N PHE A 303 -2.43 1.94 18.17
CA PHE A 303 -2.26 1.26 16.88
C PHE A 303 -1.89 -0.22 17.01
N ARG A 304 -0.94 -0.52 17.90
CA ARG A 304 -0.51 -1.90 18.14
C ARG A 304 -1.67 -2.81 18.57
N GLN A 305 -2.62 -2.31 19.37
CA GLN A 305 -3.72 -3.12 19.90
C GLN A 305 -4.74 -3.46 18.81
N TYR A 306 -5.16 -2.49 17.99
CA TYR A 306 -6.16 -2.76 16.94
C TYR A 306 -5.57 -3.29 15.62
N ASN A 307 -4.24 -3.26 15.44
CA ASN A 307 -3.59 -3.67 14.19
C ASN A 307 -2.66 -4.88 14.32
N GLU A 308 -2.01 -5.05 15.48
CA GLU A 308 -0.94 -6.05 15.66
C GLU A 308 -1.22 -7.08 16.79
N ARG A 309 -2.38 -7.00 17.44
CA ARG A 309 -2.78 -7.89 18.55
C ARG A 309 -4.03 -8.72 18.21
N PRO A 310 -3.91 -9.72 17.31
CA PRO A 310 -5.03 -10.56 16.91
C PRO A 310 -5.61 -11.39 18.05
N ASP A 311 -4.90 -11.54 19.17
CA ASP A 311 -5.40 -12.11 20.41
C ASP A 311 -6.45 -11.22 21.07
N LEU A 312 -6.14 -9.93 21.29
CA LEU A 312 -7.09 -8.95 21.87
C LEU A 312 -8.33 -8.77 20.98
N ILE A 313 -8.11 -8.72 19.66
CA ILE A 313 -9.21 -8.60 18.70
C ILE A 313 -10.12 -9.83 18.78
N ARG A 314 -9.56 -11.04 18.86
CA ARG A 314 -10.35 -12.28 18.99
C ARG A 314 -11.17 -12.33 20.27
N GLU A 315 -10.60 -11.89 21.39
CA GLU A 315 -11.33 -11.79 22.66
C GLU A 315 -12.52 -10.82 22.55
N LEU A 316 -12.29 -9.64 21.96
CA LEU A 316 -13.33 -8.63 21.77
C LEU A 316 -14.45 -9.12 20.82
N MET A 317 -14.07 -9.80 19.74
CA MET A 317 -14.99 -10.43 18.78
C MET A 317 -15.83 -11.52 19.44
N ALA A 318 -15.22 -12.37 20.29
CA ALA A 318 -15.92 -13.42 21.00
C ALA A 318 -16.93 -12.87 22.02
N LEU A 319 -16.58 -11.74 22.66
CA LEU A 319 -17.43 -11.05 23.62
C LEU A 319 -18.67 -10.42 22.95
N HIS A 320 -18.47 -9.66 21.87
CA HIS A 320 -19.53 -8.88 21.24
C HIS A 320 -20.30 -9.64 20.15
N ARG A 321 -19.70 -10.69 19.57
CA ARG A 321 -20.25 -11.47 18.45
C ARG A 321 -20.81 -10.58 17.33
N PRO A 322 -20.02 -9.63 16.81
CA PRO A 322 -20.53 -8.61 15.93
C PRO A 322 -21.02 -9.20 14.61
N ARG A 323 -21.99 -8.53 14.00
CA ARG A 323 -22.50 -8.91 12.69
C ARG A 323 -21.38 -8.76 11.65
N ALA A 324 -21.17 -9.80 10.85
CA ALA A 324 -20.25 -9.80 9.74
C ALA A 324 -20.93 -9.29 8.46
N ILE A 325 -20.35 -8.28 7.82
CA ILE A 325 -20.74 -7.73 6.53
C ILE A 325 -19.72 -8.23 5.51
N ARG A 326 -20.11 -9.25 4.74
CA ARG A 326 -19.23 -9.86 3.72
C ARG A 326 -19.43 -9.15 2.39
N ILE A 327 -18.33 -8.75 1.77
CA ILE A 327 -18.32 -8.01 0.51
C ILE A 327 -17.56 -8.85 -0.51
N PRO A 328 -18.26 -9.54 -1.42
CA PRO A 328 -17.63 -10.42 -2.39
C PRO A 328 -16.65 -9.68 -3.30
N TYR A 329 -15.62 -10.39 -3.74
CA TYR A 329 -14.66 -9.88 -4.70
C TYR A 329 -15.32 -9.52 -6.02
N ARG A 330 -14.96 -8.37 -6.58
CA ARG A 330 -15.25 -7.99 -7.97
C ARG A 330 -14.19 -7.01 -8.44
N GLN A 331 -13.73 -7.14 -9.67
CA GLN A 331 -12.82 -6.15 -10.25
C GLN A 331 -13.52 -4.78 -10.25
N ASN A 332 -12.78 -3.71 -9.97
CA ASN A 332 -13.27 -2.34 -9.99
C ASN A 332 -14.38 -2.05 -8.97
N ARG A 333 -14.51 -2.87 -7.92
CA ARG A 333 -15.36 -2.59 -6.77
C ARG A 333 -14.55 -1.87 -5.69
N ALA A 334 -15.10 -0.77 -5.20
CA ALA A 334 -14.61 -0.03 -4.06
C ALA A 334 -15.53 -0.20 -2.84
N ILE A 335 -14.93 -0.08 -1.67
CA ILE A 335 -15.56 -0.12 -0.37
C ILE A 335 -15.12 1.14 0.37
N LEU A 336 -16.08 2.01 0.66
CA LEU A 336 -15.91 3.21 1.47
C LEU A 336 -16.48 2.93 2.86
N PHE A 337 -15.66 2.99 3.90
CA PHE A 337 -16.11 2.64 5.25
C PHE A 337 -15.37 3.40 6.37
N ASN A 338 -15.99 3.41 7.56
CA ASN A 338 -15.37 3.90 8.79
C ASN A 338 -14.16 3.00 9.14
N SER A 339 -12.97 3.58 9.20
CA SER A 339 -11.73 2.83 9.39
C SER A 339 -11.62 2.13 10.75
N ASP A 340 -12.43 2.56 11.72
CA ASP A 340 -12.47 1.95 13.05
C ASP A 340 -13.16 0.60 13.07
N LEU A 341 -13.98 0.29 12.07
CA LEU A 341 -14.59 -1.02 11.94
C LEU A 341 -13.50 -2.06 11.75
N PHE A 342 -13.50 -3.08 12.60
CA PHE A 342 -12.63 -4.23 12.38
C PHE A 342 -12.97 -4.89 11.05
N HIS A 343 -11.95 -5.18 10.25
CA HIS A 343 -12.11 -5.72 8.93
C HIS A 343 -10.93 -6.62 8.56
N GLY A 344 -11.14 -7.51 7.59
CA GLY A 344 -10.13 -8.45 7.13
C GLY A 344 -10.36 -8.87 5.69
N THR A 345 -9.30 -9.33 5.04
CA THR A 345 -9.39 -9.98 3.73
C THR A 345 -9.93 -11.40 3.91
N GLU A 346 -10.95 -11.76 3.14
CA GLU A 346 -11.47 -13.13 3.11
C GLU A 346 -10.46 -14.10 2.48
N ALA A 347 -10.77 -15.40 2.50
CA ALA A 347 -9.87 -16.40 1.92
C ALA A 347 -9.56 -16.07 0.46
N VAL A 348 -8.29 -16.03 0.08
CA VAL A 348 -7.86 -15.69 -1.29
C VAL A 348 -7.47 -16.96 -2.04
N CYS A 349 -8.19 -17.25 -3.12
CA CYS A 349 -7.92 -18.36 -4.03
C CYS A 349 -7.92 -17.86 -5.47
N PHE A 350 -6.75 -17.45 -5.98
CA PHE A 350 -6.61 -16.92 -7.34
C PHE A 350 -5.69 -17.84 -8.15
N ARG A 351 -5.77 -17.77 -9.48
CA ARG A 351 -4.87 -18.56 -10.35
C ARG A 351 -3.40 -18.33 -9.98
N PRO A 352 -2.57 -19.40 -10.00
CA PRO A 352 -1.16 -19.33 -9.60
C PRO A 352 -0.28 -18.82 -10.74
N ASP A 353 -0.69 -17.73 -11.40
CA ASP A 353 0.08 -17.03 -12.42
C ASP A 353 0.24 -15.55 -12.07
N TYR A 354 1.32 -14.94 -12.58
CA TYR A 354 1.74 -13.59 -12.21
C TYR A 354 0.64 -12.53 -12.32
N LEU A 355 -0.14 -12.57 -13.40
CA LEU A 355 -1.13 -11.55 -13.72
C LEU A 355 -2.44 -11.74 -12.94
N SER A 356 -2.62 -12.92 -12.38
CA SER A 356 -3.81 -13.31 -11.62
C SER A 356 -3.68 -13.05 -10.13
N HIS A 357 -2.53 -12.61 -9.64
CA HIS A 357 -2.40 -12.23 -8.23
C HIS A 357 -3.41 -11.14 -7.85
N ARG A 358 -4.16 -11.37 -6.76
CA ARG A 358 -5.14 -10.42 -6.26
C ARG A 358 -4.43 -9.17 -5.76
N ILE A 359 -4.79 -8.03 -6.33
CA ILE A 359 -4.29 -6.72 -5.91
C ILE A 359 -5.44 -5.90 -5.33
N ASN A 360 -5.23 -5.40 -4.12
CA ASN A 360 -6.08 -4.38 -3.51
C ASN A 360 -5.28 -3.08 -3.32
N VAL A 361 -5.97 -1.97 -3.49
CA VAL A 361 -5.46 -0.63 -3.21
C VAL A 361 -6.26 -0.06 -2.05
N THR A 362 -5.58 0.63 -1.14
CA THR A 362 -6.22 1.25 0.02
C THR A 362 -5.74 2.68 0.14
N MET A 363 -6.68 3.59 0.38
CA MET A 363 -6.43 5.01 0.63
C MET A 363 -7.09 5.38 1.96
N LEU A 364 -6.31 6.00 2.83
CA LEU A 364 -6.68 6.34 4.20
C LEU A 364 -6.73 7.85 4.37
N TYR A 365 -7.88 8.39 4.77
CA TYR A 365 -8.12 9.82 4.92
C TYR A 365 -8.42 10.18 6.38
N GLY A 366 -7.79 11.25 6.87
CA GLY A 366 -8.02 11.76 8.21
C GLY A 366 -7.44 10.90 9.34
N ASP A 367 -7.66 11.31 10.58
CA ASP A 367 -7.32 10.56 11.79
C ASP A 367 -8.64 10.23 12.50
N ARG A 368 -8.83 8.97 12.90
CA ARG A 368 -10.01 8.52 13.64
C ARG A 368 -10.32 9.41 14.84
N ARG A 369 -9.31 9.90 15.56
CA ARG A 369 -9.54 10.72 16.77
C ARG A 369 -10.19 12.07 16.48
N LEU A 370 -10.24 12.48 15.22
CA LEU A 370 -10.82 13.74 14.77
C LEU A 370 -12.11 13.52 13.97
N ASP A 371 -12.61 12.29 13.88
CA ASP A 371 -13.87 11.99 13.20
C ASP A 371 -15.06 12.13 14.17
N GLU A 372 -16.06 12.88 13.73
CA GLU A 372 -17.28 13.19 14.50
C GLU A 372 -18.28 12.03 14.46
N HIS A 373 -18.03 11.01 13.63
CA HIS A 373 -18.93 9.89 13.38
C HIS A 373 -18.61 8.61 14.16
N HIS A 374 -17.59 8.63 15.04
CA HIS A 374 -17.25 7.49 15.90
C HIS A 374 -18.36 7.11 16.88
N ALA A 375 -18.60 5.81 17.01
CA ALA A 375 -19.46 5.24 18.04
C ALA A 375 -18.58 4.54 19.09
N GLU A 376 -18.59 5.02 20.34
CA GLU A 376 -17.90 4.31 21.43
C GLU A 376 -18.63 3.00 21.78
N PRO A 377 -17.93 1.87 21.92
CA PRO A 377 -18.49 0.70 22.57
C PRO A 377 -18.72 0.99 24.05
N GLU A 378 -19.93 0.75 24.57
CA GLU A 378 -20.33 1.05 25.95
C GLU A 378 -19.40 0.48 27.04
N SER A 379 -18.62 -0.57 26.74
CA SER A 379 -17.74 -1.25 27.70
C SER A 379 -16.30 -0.73 27.76
N ALA A 380 -15.92 0.28 26.97
CA ALA A 380 -14.52 0.71 26.82
C ALA A 380 -14.07 1.85 27.76
N ARG A 381 -14.94 2.33 28.66
CA ARG A 381 -14.70 3.53 29.49
C ARG A 381 -13.56 3.41 30.51
N ASP A 382 -13.02 2.22 30.77
CA ASP A 382 -12.09 1.97 31.88
C ASP A 382 -10.66 1.55 31.48
N ALA A 383 -10.24 1.69 30.21
CA ALA A 383 -8.88 1.31 29.79
C ALA A 383 -7.93 2.53 29.68
N PRO A 384 -6.77 2.54 30.37
CA PRO A 384 -5.78 3.61 30.23
C PRO A 384 -5.14 3.61 28.84
N ALA A 385 -5.01 4.81 28.26
CA ALA A 385 -4.44 5.03 26.93
C ALA A 385 -2.91 4.86 26.95
N ASP A 386 -2.40 3.83 26.28
CA ASP A 386 -0.96 3.64 26.06
C ASP A 386 -0.54 4.26 24.71
N LEU A 387 0.38 5.22 24.77
CA LEU A 387 0.90 5.99 23.65
C LEU A 387 2.13 5.28 23.07
N GLY A 388 1.95 4.47 22.04
CA GLY A 388 3.07 3.82 21.35
C GLY A 388 2.85 3.70 19.85
N ALA A 389 3.56 4.54 19.08
CA ALA A 389 3.66 4.47 17.64
C ALA A 389 4.50 3.25 17.22
N ALA A 390 3.87 2.30 16.54
CA ALA A 390 4.56 1.30 15.75
C ALA A 390 3.92 1.36 14.36
N TRP A 391 4.75 1.50 13.31
CA TRP A 391 4.35 1.44 11.89
C TRP A 391 3.75 2.67 11.20
N ARG A 392 3.96 3.84 11.78
CA ARG A 392 4.05 5.08 11.01
C ARG A 392 5.41 5.08 10.28
N SER A 393 5.51 5.65 9.07
CA SER A 393 6.81 6.16 8.60
C SER A 393 7.43 6.92 9.78
N ALA A 394 8.73 6.79 10.06
CA ALA A 394 9.33 7.48 11.20
C ALA A 394 8.93 8.97 11.23
N ALA A 395 8.73 9.57 10.05
CA ALA A 395 8.10 10.88 9.84
C ALA A 395 6.68 11.07 10.44
N LEU A 396 5.76 10.14 10.22
CA LEU A 396 4.39 10.20 10.74
C LEU A 396 4.33 9.98 12.27
N ALA A 397 5.31 9.28 12.85
CA ALA A 397 5.34 8.92 14.27
C ALA A 397 5.61 10.11 15.20
N HIS A 398 6.38 11.09 14.74
CA HIS A 398 6.95 12.14 15.60
C HIS A 398 6.21 13.48 15.60
N ARG A 399 5.23 13.72 14.71
CA ARG A 399 4.42 14.95 14.68
C ARG A 399 3.34 15.06 15.78
N ARG A 400 3.33 14.16 16.77
CA ARG A 400 2.62 14.39 18.04
C ARG A 400 3.58 15.03 19.05
N ARG A 401 3.82 16.32 18.88
CA ARG A 401 4.25 17.21 19.97
C ARG A 401 3.47 18.50 19.90
#